data_AF-A0A4Z2B211-F1
#
_entry.id   AF-A0A4Z2B211-F1
#
_cell.length_a   1.000
_cell.length_b   1.000
_cell.length_c   1.000
_cell.angle_alpha   90.00
_cell.angle_beta   90.00
_cell.angle_gamma   90.00
#
_symmetry.space_group_name_H-M   'P 1'
#
loop_
_entity.id
_entity.type
_entity.pdbx_description
1 polymer ?
#
loop_
_entity_poly.entity_id
_entity_poly.type
_entity_poly.pdbx_seq_one_letter_code
_entity_poly.pdbx_strand_id
1 'polypeptide(L)'
;MRNKRTSSAPLKVLILQSSCKYAQYLVCRPVAVSKARLVSCFRVDNNHLLLLMIHVFRENEEQLFKMLKMSTGHMEGDLQPLYLLLTDCYIYLLRKGAADKPYNVEDAVSYNELDYLSVGLDQQTVTVVCINRRRKFLLDTADASLTLWFLSILKSAMVKGCREPPYPSILTDATMEKLSLTKFVSQESQCEVSEVSLRLYSLVHWEDPLDMTQGCSPTSGVSFSTKEGTLQYRSGTTYLGKELWKSCYLVLRYGQHRQRGQKLGSGILYLYAERTDVTPLLSVSMGGEHCGGCRRSNSTERPHAFQVILTERPPLELSANDEQDMAEWMQLLCQSVSKGVIPQGVAPTPCIPCCLVVTDRKLLTCHQDCQTSFFRSLGCVDICDITAVMVEANKQYCVIEFASDRAQFLPTWVLYFSGCRERDRLLEALGDTWKAIFQVDLPHKEVVDLTLQKRCSEALALMSNSWQRADSLARGRAQREPWC
;
A
#
# COMPACT_ATOMS: atom_id res chain seq x y z
N MET A 1 -52.30 49.31 41.78
CA MET A 1 -52.02 50.73 41.46
C MET A 1 -51.10 50.80 40.25
N ARG A 2 -51.44 51.72 39.32
CA ARG A 2 -50.73 52.30 38.15
C ARG A 2 -49.36 51.72 37.72
N ASN A 3 -49.13 51.28 36.48
CA ASN A 3 -49.10 51.97 35.16
C ASN A 3 -47.66 52.34 34.72
N LYS A 4 -47.13 51.74 33.65
CA LYS A 4 -46.64 52.40 32.39
C LYS A 4 -45.62 51.55 31.62
N ARG A 5 -45.93 51.40 30.32
CA ARG A 5 -45.02 51.02 29.23
C ARG A 5 -44.12 52.21 28.85
N THR A 6 -42.89 51.93 28.45
CA THR A 6 -42.17 52.68 27.40
C THR A 6 -41.33 51.71 26.59
N SER A 7 -41.53 51.73 25.27
CA SER A 7 -40.79 50.99 24.26
C SER A 7 -39.57 51.76 23.78
N SER A 8 -38.50 51.06 23.40
CA SER A 8 -37.73 51.36 22.18
C SER A 8 -36.80 50.19 21.85
N ALA A 9 -37.06 49.53 20.72
CA ALA A 9 -36.06 48.72 20.00
C ALA A 9 -35.18 49.67 19.15
N PRO A 10 -34.01 49.23 18.65
CA PRO A 10 -33.98 48.39 17.44
C PRO A 10 -32.95 47.25 17.42
N LEU A 11 -33.19 46.30 16.50
CA LEU A 11 -32.29 45.23 16.02
C LEU A 11 -30.95 45.83 15.50
N LYS A 12 -29.79 45.14 15.48
CA LYS A 12 -29.45 43.93 14.69
C LYS A 12 -28.00 43.46 14.97
N VAL A 13 -27.80 42.13 14.93
CA VAL A 13 -26.59 41.32 14.60
C VAL A 13 -25.38 41.29 15.57
N LEU A 14 -25.13 40.14 16.23
CA LEU A 14 -23.86 39.38 16.15
C LEU A 14 -23.93 38.00 16.87
N ILE A 15 -23.98 36.95 16.03
CA ILE A 15 -23.30 35.64 16.01
C ILE A 15 -22.91 34.94 17.35
N LEU A 16 -23.36 33.67 17.39
CA LEU A 16 -23.16 32.59 18.36
C LEU A 16 -21.71 32.34 18.83
N GLN A 17 -21.53 32.27 20.15
CA GLN A 17 -20.57 31.38 20.81
C GLN A 17 -21.32 30.62 21.91
N SER A 18 -21.75 29.39 21.63
CA SER A 18 -22.25 28.46 22.64
C SER A 18 -21.14 27.49 23.03
N SER A 19 -20.82 27.52 24.31
CA SER A 19 -19.71 26.86 24.98
C SER A 19 -19.78 25.34 24.96
N CYS A 20 -18.68 24.70 24.57
CA CYS A 20 -18.44 23.28 24.70
C CYS A 20 -17.84 23.00 26.09
N LYS A 21 -18.62 22.44 27.02
CA LYS A 21 -18.15 21.87 28.28
C LYS A 21 -18.83 20.52 28.52
N TYR A 22 -18.28 19.46 27.93
CA TYR A 22 -18.45 18.08 28.38
C TYR A 22 -17.19 17.30 28.01
N ALA A 23 -16.16 17.38 28.85
CA ALA A 23 -15.04 16.45 28.82
C ALA A 23 -15.37 15.33 29.82
N GLN A 24 -15.86 14.20 29.30
CA GLN A 24 -16.14 13.01 30.09
C GLN A 24 -14.86 12.18 30.26
N TYR A 25 -14.56 11.88 31.52
CA TYR A 25 -13.49 11.02 31.99
C TYR A 25 -13.66 9.58 31.46
N LEU A 26 -12.71 9.10 30.66
CA LEU A 26 -12.58 7.69 30.33
C LEU A 26 -11.64 7.02 31.35
N VAL A 27 -12.26 6.41 32.37
CA VAL A 27 -11.60 5.48 33.29
C VAL A 27 -11.36 4.17 32.55
N CYS A 28 -10.14 3.94 32.08
CA CYS A 28 -9.74 2.66 31.49
C CYS A 28 -9.71 1.56 32.57
N ARG A 29 -10.66 0.63 32.52
CA ARG A 29 -10.55 -0.67 33.21
C ARG A 29 -9.40 -1.49 32.58
N PRO A 30 -8.68 -2.32 33.35
CA PRO A 30 -7.61 -3.15 32.82
C PRO A 30 -8.20 -4.26 31.94
N VAL A 31 -8.17 -4.07 30.62
CA VAL A 31 -8.55 -5.09 29.64
C VAL A 31 -7.42 -6.10 29.50
N ALA A 32 -7.77 -7.39 29.62
CA ALA A 32 -6.90 -8.54 29.44
C ALA A 32 -5.97 -8.38 28.22
N VAL A 33 -4.70 -8.72 28.40
CA VAL A 33 -3.64 -8.53 27.41
C VAL A 33 -3.89 -9.43 26.20
N SER A 34 -4.29 -8.85 25.07
CA SER A 34 -4.54 -9.59 23.82
C SER A 34 -3.23 -10.10 23.19
N LYS A 35 -3.28 -11.29 22.58
CA LYS A 35 -2.14 -12.00 21.94
C LYS A 35 -1.46 -11.17 20.84
N ALA A 36 -2.19 -10.24 20.20
CA ALA A 36 -1.67 -9.28 19.21
C ALA A 36 -0.58 -8.35 19.79
N ARG A 37 -0.69 -7.95 21.07
CA ARG A 37 0.30 -7.07 21.74
C ARG A 37 1.69 -7.71 21.90
N LEU A 38 1.76 -9.05 21.89
CA LEU A 38 3.02 -9.80 22.08
C LEU A 38 3.78 -10.02 20.77
N VAL A 39 3.09 -10.00 19.61
CA VAL A 39 3.70 -10.28 18.30
C VAL A 39 4.36 -9.03 17.71
N SER A 40 3.77 -7.84 17.93
CA SER A 40 4.28 -6.55 17.46
C SER A 40 5.34 -5.92 18.38
N CYS A 41 5.45 -6.39 19.62
CA CYS A 41 6.50 -6.01 20.56
C CYS A 41 7.79 -6.78 20.29
N PHE A 42 8.88 -6.10 19.89
CA PHE A 42 10.19 -6.74 19.77
C PHE A 42 10.85 -6.87 21.14
N ARG A 43 11.28 -8.09 21.50
CA ARG A 43 12.07 -8.32 22.73
C ARG A 43 13.53 -8.01 22.43
N VAL A 44 14.02 -6.93 23.02
CA VAL A 44 15.43 -6.55 22.96
C VAL A 44 16.17 -7.28 24.07
N ASP A 45 17.08 -8.19 23.72
CA ASP A 45 17.99 -8.80 24.68
C ASP A 45 19.18 -7.87 24.98
N ASN A 46 20.01 -8.24 25.95
CA ASN A 46 21.14 -7.41 26.37
C ASN A 46 22.15 -7.13 25.25
N ASN A 47 22.34 -8.08 24.32
CA ASN A 47 23.27 -7.90 23.21
C ASN A 47 22.70 -6.92 22.17
N HIS A 48 21.41 -7.02 21.88
CA HIS A 48 20.71 -6.07 21.02
C HIS A 48 20.67 -4.68 21.64
N LEU A 49 20.46 -4.58 22.96
CA LEU A 49 20.50 -3.30 23.68
C LEU A 49 21.87 -2.63 23.54
N LEU A 50 22.97 -3.36 23.72
CA LEU A 50 24.32 -2.83 23.52
C LEU A 50 24.52 -2.29 22.09
N LEU A 51 24.04 -3.02 21.07
CA LEU A 51 24.12 -2.57 19.68
C LEU A 51 23.32 -1.29 19.44
N LEU A 52 22.14 -1.15 20.05
CA LEU A 52 21.33 0.06 19.98
C LEU A 52 22.03 1.24 20.67
N MET A 53 22.63 1.01 21.84
CA MET A 53 23.38 2.05 22.57
C MET A 53 24.59 2.55 21.77
N ILE A 54 25.27 1.68 21.01
CA ILE A 54 26.46 2.05 20.22
C ILE A 54 26.08 2.75 18.90
N HIS A 55 25.04 2.27 18.22
CA HIS A 55 24.78 2.66 16.82
C HIS A 55 23.53 3.52 16.60
N VAL A 56 22.65 3.63 17.59
CA VAL A 56 21.33 4.28 17.46
C VAL A 56 21.15 5.42 18.45
N PHE A 57 21.44 5.20 19.74
CA PHE A 57 21.22 6.20 20.78
C PHE A 57 22.05 7.46 20.53
N ARG A 58 21.45 8.61 20.81
CA ARG A 58 22.12 9.92 20.64
C ARG A 58 22.75 10.40 21.93
N GLU A 59 22.18 10.01 23.07
CA GLU A 59 22.65 10.44 24.39
C GLU A 59 23.21 9.25 25.18
N ASN A 60 24.27 9.48 25.96
CA ASN A 60 24.96 8.41 26.70
C ASN A 60 24.11 7.80 27.82
N GLU A 61 23.19 8.57 28.40
CA GLU A 61 22.33 8.14 29.52
C GLU A 61 20.94 7.69 29.08
N GLU A 62 20.69 7.69 27.76
CA GLU A 62 19.40 7.32 27.17
C GLU A 62 18.96 5.90 27.54
N GLN A 63 17.71 5.75 27.97
CA GLN A 63 17.16 4.48 28.43
C GLN A 63 16.12 3.92 27.46
N LEU A 64 16.32 2.67 27.05
CA LEU A 64 15.34 1.96 26.24
C LEU A 64 14.02 1.81 26.99
N PHE A 65 12.92 2.29 26.39
CA PHE A 65 11.58 2.03 26.89
C PHE A 65 10.92 0.84 26.18
N LYS A 66 10.84 0.89 24.84
CA LYS A 66 10.20 -0.18 24.05
C LYS A 66 10.62 -0.15 22.59
N MET A 67 10.59 -1.32 21.93
CA MET A 67 10.75 -1.44 20.49
C MET A 67 9.52 -2.12 19.89
N LEU A 68 8.98 -1.54 18.81
CA LEU A 68 7.76 -1.99 18.13
C LEU A 68 8.03 -2.24 16.65
N LYS A 69 7.26 -3.17 16.08
CA LYS A 69 7.18 -3.38 14.63
C LYS A 69 5.95 -2.66 14.08
N MET A 70 6.18 -1.82 13.07
CA MET A 70 5.18 -1.09 12.30
C MET A 70 5.65 -0.98 10.85
N SER A 71 4.84 -0.46 9.95
CA SER A 71 5.22 -0.29 8.55
C SER A 71 5.03 1.14 8.08
N THR A 72 5.49 1.42 6.87
CA THR A 72 5.20 2.64 6.12
C THR A 72 4.84 2.27 4.69
N GLY A 73 4.14 3.15 3.98
CA GLY A 73 3.83 2.99 2.55
C GLY A 73 2.75 1.94 2.25
N HIS A 74 2.02 1.43 3.25
CA HIS A 74 0.94 0.46 3.06
C HIS A 74 -0.12 1.01 2.11
N MET A 75 -0.52 2.27 2.31
CA MET A 75 -1.54 2.93 1.51
C MET A 75 -1.12 3.18 0.06
N GLU A 76 0.18 3.24 -0.22
CA GLU A 76 0.74 3.54 -1.55
C GLU A 76 1.02 2.27 -2.36
N GLY A 77 0.98 1.10 -1.71
CA GLY A 77 1.37 -0.17 -2.30
C GLY A 77 2.85 -0.53 -2.11
N ASP A 78 3.63 0.32 -1.43
CA ASP A 78 5.06 0.13 -1.16
C ASP A 78 5.30 -0.12 0.33
N LEU A 79 4.88 -1.30 0.80
CA LEU A 79 4.99 -1.65 2.21
C LEU A 79 6.45 -1.86 2.64
N GLN A 80 6.92 -0.99 3.53
CA GLN A 80 8.26 -1.06 4.08
C GLN A 80 8.23 -1.32 5.59
N PRO A 81 8.86 -2.40 6.10
CA PRO A 81 8.99 -2.67 7.52
C PRO A 81 9.78 -1.58 8.26
N LEU A 82 9.27 -1.16 9.41
CA LEU A 82 9.85 -0.14 10.28
C LEU A 82 9.92 -0.66 11.72
N TYR A 83 11.06 -0.46 12.38
CA TYR A 83 11.15 -0.62 13.81
C TYR A 83 11.08 0.74 14.48
N LEU A 84 10.06 0.91 15.33
CA LEU A 84 9.90 2.11 16.12
C LEU A 84 10.54 1.88 17.50
N LEU A 85 11.59 2.62 17.80
CA LEU A 85 12.28 2.55 19.09
C LEU A 85 11.89 3.75 19.93
N LEU A 86 11.35 3.47 21.12
CA LEU A 86 11.01 4.48 22.12
C LEU A 86 12.04 4.41 23.23
N THR A 87 12.66 5.55 23.50
CA THR A 87 13.50 5.76 24.69
C THR A 87 12.80 6.71 25.65
N ASP A 88 13.48 7.12 26.69
CA ASP A 88 13.01 8.15 27.62
C ASP A 88 13.04 9.58 27.03
N CYS A 89 13.75 9.82 25.93
CA CYS A 89 13.85 11.15 25.31
C CYS A 89 13.56 11.22 23.80
N TYR A 90 13.63 10.10 23.06
CA TYR A 90 13.47 10.06 21.60
C TYR A 90 12.49 8.98 21.11
N ILE A 91 11.95 9.24 19.91
CA ILE A 91 11.36 8.26 19.01
C ILE A 91 12.35 8.05 17.86
N TYR A 92 12.87 6.84 17.66
CA TYR A 92 13.64 6.50 16.47
C TYR A 92 12.83 5.68 15.49
N LEU A 93 12.99 6.03 14.22
CA LEU A 93 12.49 5.30 13.07
C LEU A 93 13.68 4.52 12.51
N LEU A 94 13.65 3.20 12.65
CA LEU A 94 14.75 2.33 12.28
C LEU A 94 14.36 1.42 11.13
N ARG A 95 15.23 1.36 10.11
CA ARG A 95 15.21 0.32 9.09
C ARG A 95 16.28 -0.71 9.41
N LYS A 96 16.13 -1.93 8.91
CA LYS A 96 17.21 -2.92 9.00
C LYS A 96 18.41 -2.40 8.21
N GLY A 97 19.59 -2.44 8.82
CA GLY A 97 20.85 -2.13 8.16
C GLY A 97 21.60 -3.38 7.72
N ALA A 98 22.86 -3.19 7.33
CA ALA A 98 23.76 -4.25 6.90
C ALA A 98 24.34 -5.03 8.11
N ALA A 99 25.16 -6.05 7.84
CA ALA A 99 25.65 -6.97 8.89
C ALA A 99 26.50 -6.29 9.98
N ASP A 100 27.20 -5.21 9.64
CA ASP A 100 28.05 -4.41 10.53
C ASP A 100 27.27 -3.34 11.32
N LYS A 101 26.18 -2.82 10.75
CA LYS A 101 25.26 -1.89 11.40
C LYS A 101 23.83 -2.43 11.31
N PRO A 102 23.33 -3.15 12.34
CA PRO A 102 22.07 -3.90 12.24
C PRO A 102 20.84 -3.02 12.00
N TYR A 103 20.91 -1.74 12.39
CA TYR A 103 19.84 -0.77 12.22
C TYR A 103 20.35 0.52 11.60
N ASN A 104 19.69 0.96 10.55
CA ASN A 104 19.84 2.29 9.98
C ASN A 104 18.80 3.20 10.62
N VAL A 105 19.25 4.29 11.24
CA VAL A 105 18.38 5.34 11.75
C VAL A 105 17.92 6.17 10.56
N GLU A 106 16.65 6.01 10.18
CA GLU A 106 16.02 6.86 9.17
C GLU A 106 15.80 8.25 9.76
N ASP A 107 15.21 8.30 10.95
CA ASP A 107 14.97 9.55 11.66
C ASP A 107 14.97 9.34 13.18
N ALA A 108 15.25 10.44 13.89
CA ALA A 108 15.07 10.53 15.33
C ALA A 108 14.29 11.81 15.66
N VAL A 109 13.26 11.68 16.47
CA VAL A 109 12.38 12.76 16.90
C VAL A 109 12.50 12.87 18.41
N SER A 110 13.07 13.98 18.89
CA SER A 110 13.04 14.27 20.33
C SER A 110 11.59 14.48 20.74
N TYR A 111 11.23 14.04 21.95
CA TYR A 111 9.93 14.39 22.51
C TYR A 111 9.72 15.92 22.51
N ASN A 112 10.77 16.72 22.73
CA ASN A 112 10.68 18.18 22.71
C ASN A 112 10.30 18.77 21.35
N GLU A 113 10.52 18.04 20.26
CA GLU A 113 10.17 18.47 18.90
C GLU A 113 8.74 18.06 18.50
N LEU A 114 8.03 17.29 19.33
CA LEU A 114 6.71 16.73 19.03
C LEU A 114 5.60 17.75 19.30
N ASP A 115 4.82 18.08 18.28
CA ASP A 115 3.66 19.01 18.36
C ASP A 115 2.40 18.22 18.74
N TYR A 116 2.01 17.28 17.88
CA TYR A 116 0.84 16.43 18.07
C TYR A 116 0.98 15.11 17.30
N LEU A 117 0.11 14.16 17.65
CA LEU A 117 -0.08 12.91 16.94
C LEU A 117 -1.43 12.94 16.25
N SER A 118 -1.50 12.57 14.98
CA SER A 118 -2.75 12.45 14.24
C SER A 118 -3.05 10.98 13.97
N VAL A 119 -4.17 10.49 14.49
CA VAL A 119 -4.66 9.14 14.24
C VAL A 119 -5.54 9.17 12.99
N GLY A 120 -5.26 8.28 12.04
CA GLY A 120 -6.00 8.18 10.79
C GLY A 120 -7.31 7.40 10.92
N LEU A 121 -8.00 7.24 9.79
CA LEU A 121 -9.27 6.51 9.68
C LEU A 121 -9.20 5.12 10.33
N ASP A 122 -10.25 4.77 11.09
CA ASP A 122 -10.40 3.51 11.83
C ASP A 122 -9.14 3.06 12.61
N GLN A 123 -8.36 4.04 13.07
CA GLN A 123 -7.13 3.85 13.84
C GLN A 123 -6.11 2.96 13.12
N GLN A 124 -6.10 2.99 11.78
CA GLN A 124 -5.17 2.18 10.97
C GLN A 124 -3.77 2.79 10.90
N THR A 125 -3.65 4.10 11.04
CA THR A 125 -2.40 4.85 10.91
C THR A 125 -2.21 5.87 12.03
N VAL A 126 -0.96 6.24 12.28
CA VAL A 126 -0.58 7.33 13.19
C VAL A 126 0.47 8.20 12.54
N THR A 127 0.20 9.49 12.41
CA THR A 127 1.17 10.48 11.95
C THR A 127 1.81 11.20 13.13
N VAL A 128 3.14 11.13 13.22
CA VAL A 128 3.96 11.89 14.17
C VAL A 128 4.28 13.26 13.55
N VAL A 129 3.80 14.35 14.15
CA VAL A 129 3.98 15.71 13.61
C VAL A 129 4.90 16.52 14.53
N CYS A 130 6.01 17.00 13.98
CA CYS A 130 6.93 17.87 14.71
C CYS A 130 6.45 19.34 14.72
N ILE A 131 6.94 20.13 15.67
CA ILE A 131 6.63 21.58 15.85
C ILE A 131 6.92 22.38 14.57
N ASN A 132 7.94 22.00 13.81
CA ASN A 132 8.28 22.66 12.56
C ASN A 132 7.25 22.39 11.42
N ARG A 133 6.30 21.46 11.63
CA ARG A 133 5.26 20.98 10.70
C ARG A 133 5.74 20.49 9.32
N ARG A 134 7.04 20.61 9.02
CA ARG A 134 7.69 20.10 7.81
C ARG A 134 8.08 18.63 7.97
N ARG A 135 8.47 18.23 9.19
CA ARG A 135 8.75 16.84 9.54
C ARG A 135 7.47 16.18 10.04
N LYS A 136 6.96 15.25 9.23
CA LYS A 136 5.80 14.41 9.53
C LYS A 136 6.15 12.98 9.16
N PHE A 137 5.83 12.05 10.03
CA PHE A 137 6.12 10.63 9.81
C PHE A 137 4.84 9.83 9.91
N LEU A 138 4.38 9.26 8.79
CA LEU A 138 3.21 8.40 8.73
C LEU A 138 3.63 6.98 9.11
N LEU A 139 2.96 6.41 10.11
CA LEU A 139 3.17 5.05 10.59
C LEU A 139 1.92 4.23 10.32
N ASP A 140 2.08 3.13 9.61
CA ASP A 140 1.03 2.17 9.34
C ASP A 140 1.03 1.09 10.43
N THR A 141 -0.06 1.03 11.18
CA THR A 141 -0.25 -0.01 12.20
C THR A 141 -1.11 -1.16 11.69
N ALA A 142 -2.02 -0.86 10.77
CA ALA A 142 -3.04 -1.76 10.24
C ALA A 142 -3.86 -2.50 11.33
N ASP A 143 -3.84 -2.05 12.59
CA ASP A 143 -4.55 -2.67 13.73
C ASP A 143 -4.87 -1.57 14.75
N ALA A 144 -6.17 -1.34 14.98
CA ALA A 144 -6.63 -0.32 15.93
C ALA A 144 -6.10 -0.55 17.35
N SER A 145 -5.95 -1.80 17.76
CA SER A 145 -5.42 -2.19 19.05
C SER A 145 -3.94 -1.83 19.19
N LEU A 146 -3.17 -1.96 18.11
CA LEU A 146 -1.75 -1.58 18.06
C LEU A 146 -1.60 -0.06 18.13
N THR A 147 -2.43 0.69 17.40
CA THR A 147 -2.50 2.16 17.49
C THR A 147 -2.74 2.62 18.92
N LEU A 148 -3.80 2.14 19.58
CA LEU A 148 -4.12 2.54 20.95
C LEU A 148 -3.02 2.15 21.94
N TRP A 149 -2.42 0.97 21.74
CA TRP A 149 -1.32 0.52 22.58
C TRP A 149 -0.08 1.41 22.39
N PHE A 150 0.27 1.75 21.15
CA PHE A 150 1.36 2.66 20.82
C PHE A 150 1.21 4.02 21.52
N LEU A 151 0.03 4.64 21.43
CA LEU A 151 -0.23 5.93 22.07
C LEU A 151 -0.08 5.85 23.60
N SER A 152 -0.52 4.74 24.20
CA SER A 152 -0.38 4.50 25.65
C SER A 152 1.08 4.32 26.08
N ILE A 153 1.88 3.56 25.33
CA ILE A 153 3.30 3.36 25.65
C ILE A 153 4.13 4.62 25.40
N LEU A 154 3.81 5.40 24.37
CA LEU A 154 4.49 6.66 24.07
C LEU A 154 4.27 7.65 25.20
N LYS A 155 3.02 7.83 25.64
CA LYS A 155 2.72 8.65 26.83
C LYS A 155 3.50 8.16 28.06
N SER A 156 3.58 6.85 28.27
CA SER A 156 4.31 6.27 29.40
C SER A 156 5.82 6.51 29.30
N ALA A 157 6.40 6.45 28.10
CA ALA A 157 7.81 6.75 27.86
C ALA A 157 8.13 8.20 28.21
N MET A 158 7.28 9.14 27.78
CA MET A 158 7.44 10.57 28.08
C MET A 158 7.31 10.88 29.57
N VAL A 159 6.39 10.21 30.28
CA VAL A 159 6.26 10.34 31.74
C VAL A 159 7.50 9.81 32.45
N LYS A 160 8.02 8.64 32.04
CA LYS A 160 9.23 8.06 32.65
C LYS A 160 10.49 8.85 32.36
N GLY A 161 10.58 9.47 31.19
CA GLY A 161 11.65 10.41 30.84
C GLY A 161 11.54 11.76 31.53
N CYS A 162 10.75 11.86 32.61
CA CYS A 162 10.59 13.05 33.43
C CYS A 162 10.16 14.30 32.65
N ARG A 163 9.48 14.14 31.50
CA ARG A 163 8.93 15.27 30.75
C ARG A 163 7.73 15.84 31.50
N GLU A 164 7.79 17.13 31.76
CA GLU A 164 6.67 17.87 32.35
C GLU A 164 5.56 18.11 31.32
N PRO A 165 4.28 18.09 31.74
CA PRO A 165 3.16 18.50 30.91
C PRO A 165 3.30 19.94 30.38
N PRO A 166 2.68 20.30 29.23
CA PRO A 166 1.71 19.48 28.49
C PRO A 166 2.38 18.44 27.58
N TYR A 167 1.79 17.24 27.55
CA TYR A 167 2.10 16.24 26.54
C TYR A 167 1.45 16.60 25.19
N PRO A 168 2.03 16.16 24.06
CA PRO A 168 1.48 16.38 22.73
C PRO A 168 0.02 15.96 22.63
N SER A 169 -0.77 16.76 21.93
CA SER A 169 -2.18 16.45 21.70
C SER A 169 -2.33 15.26 20.75
N ILE A 170 -3.43 14.52 20.88
CA ILE A 170 -3.77 13.40 20.00
C ILE A 170 -5.05 13.79 19.27
N LEU A 171 -4.97 13.93 17.96
CA LEU A 171 -6.09 14.18 17.07
C LEU A 171 -6.61 12.85 16.54
N THR A 172 -7.92 12.60 16.64
CA THR A 172 -8.54 11.31 16.26
C THR A 172 -9.72 11.46 15.31
N ASP A 173 -9.97 12.67 14.82
CA ASP A 173 -11.13 12.99 13.98
C ASP A 173 -10.90 12.60 12.52
N ALA A 174 -9.63 12.54 12.07
CA ALA A 174 -9.24 12.19 10.71
C ALA A 174 -10.07 12.93 9.63
N THR A 175 -10.53 14.15 9.92
CA THR A 175 -11.59 14.82 9.14
C THR A 175 -11.19 15.02 7.69
N MET A 176 -9.97 15.47 7.43
CA MET A 176 -9.49 15.73 6.07
C MET A 176 -9.34 14.44 5.24
N GLU A 177 -8.84 13.38 5.86
CA GLU A 177 -8.70 12.06 5.24
C GLU A 177 -10.08 11.47 4.94
N LYS A 178 -11.03 11.59 5.87
CA LYS A 178 -12.42 11.18 5.66
C LYS A 178 -13.06 11.93 4.49
N LEU A 179 -12.88 13.24 4.41
CA LEU A 179 -13.45 14.07 3.34
C LEU A 179 -12.86 13.73 1.97
N SER A 180 -11.54 13.56 1.87
CA SER A 180 -10.88 13.21 0.61
C SER A 180 -11.30 11.81 0.13
N LEU A 181 -11.36 10.83 1.05
CA LEU A 181 -11.82 9.48 0.74
C LEU A 181 -13.29 9.46 0.32
N THR A 182 -14.17 10.17 1.04
CA THR A 182 -15.60 10.26 0.70
C THR A 182 -15.79 10.84 -0.70
N LYS A 183 -15.02 11.88 -1.07
CA LYS A 183 -15.04 12.46 -2.41
C LYS A 183 -14.56 11.49 -3.48
N PHE A 184 -13.51 10.72 -3.22
CA PHE A 184 -13.05 9.69 -4.15
C PHE A 184 -14.11 8.61 -4.35
N VAL A 185 -14.66 8.08 -3.26
CA VAL A 185 -15.70 7.05 -3.29
C VAL A 185 -16.95 7.53 -4.02
N SER A 186 -17.34 8.80 -3.87
CA SER A 186 -18.48 9.36 -4.58
C SER A 186 -18.26 9.38 -6.10
N GLN A 187 -17.03 9.69 -6.54
CA GLN A 187 -16.64 9.67 -7.96
C GLN A 187 -16.64 8.25 -8.52
N GLU A 188 -16.04 7.28 -7.82
CA GLU A 188 -16.02 5.86 -8.21
C GLU A 188 -17.42 5.23 -8.21
N SER A 189 -18.31 5.75 -7.37
CA SER A 189 -19.70 5.28 -7.25
C SER A 189 -20.68 6.05 -8.12
N GLN A 190 -20.23 7.09 -8.83
CA GLN A 190 -21.07 7.97 -9.65
C GLN A 190 -22.28 8.53 -8.86
N CYS A 191 -22.05 8.97 -7.63
CA CYS A 191 -23.08 9.49 -6.73
C CYS A 191 -22.64 10.79 -6.05
N GLU A 192 -23.59 11.47 -5.40
CA GLU A 192 -23.28 12.68 -4.63
C GLU A 192 -22.48 12.35 -3.35
N VAL A 193 -21.63 13.27 -2.91
CA VAL A 193 -20.80 13.11 -1.70
C VAL A 193 -21.67 12.88 -0.44
N SER A 194 -22.85 13.51 -0.39
CA SER A 194 -23.85 13.37 0.68
C SER A 194 -24.45 11.97 0.79
N GLU A 195 -24.43 11.19 -0.29
CA GLU A 195 -24.95 9.81 -0.31
C GLU A 195 -23.89 8.78 0.13
N VAL A 196 -22.63 9.18 0.22
CA VAL A 196 -21.55 8.27 0.59
C VAL A 196 -21.47 8.12 2.10
N SER A 197 -21.77 6.92 2.57
CA SER A 197 -21.57 6.49 3.94
C SER A 197 -20.41 5.50 3.99
N LEU A 198 -19.32 5.89 4.66
CA LEU A 198 -18.18 5.01 4.91
C LEU A 198 -18.48 4.15 6.14
N ARG A 199 -18.54 2.82 5.95
CA ARG A 199 -18.83 1.85 7.01
C ARG A 199 -17.58 1.25 7.63
N LEU A 200 -16.51 1.12 6.84
CA LEU A 200 -15.21 0.61 7.28
C LEU A 200 -14.10 1.16 6.39
N TYR A 201 -12.97 1.47 7.01
CA TYR A 201 -11.67 1.65 6.38
C TYR A 201 -10.67 0.67 7.00
N SER A 202 -9.90 -0.06 6.21
CA SER A 202 -8.90 -1.01 6.72
C SER A 202 -7.69 -1.08 5.82
N LEU A 203 -6.51 -1.27 6.40
CA LEU A 203 -5.31 -1.62 5.63
C LEU A 203 -5.23 -3.14 5.50
N VAL A 204 -5.20 -3.63 4.26
CA VAL A 204 -5.22 -5.07 3.95
C VAL A 204 -4.16 -5.41 2.93
N HIS A 205 -3.92 -6.70 2.71
CA HIS A 205 -3.24 -7.16 1.50
C HIS A 205 -4.23 -7.92 0.64
N TRP A 206 -4.33 -7.55 -0.62
CA TRP A 206 -5.28 -8.11 -1.57
C TRP A 206 -4.55 -8.95 -2.61
N GLU A 207 -4.97 -10.20 -2.83
CA GLU A 207 -4.50 -10.99 -3.96
C GLU A 207 -5.09 -10.45 -5.25
N ASP A 208 -4.24 -9.95 -6.17
CA ASP A 208 -4.68 -9.53 -7.49
C ASP A 208 -5.21 -10.75 -8.27
N PRO A 209 -6.51 -10.80 -8.58
CA PRO A 209 -7.08 -11.93 -9.28
C PRO A 209 -6.60 -12.06 -10.74
N LEU A 210 -6.07 -10.99 -11.34
CA LEU A 210 -5.53 -11.02 -12.70
C LEU A 210 -4.21 -11.79 -12.76
N ASP A 211 -3.43 -11.81 -11.67
CA ASP A 211 -2.23 -12.64 -11.54
C ASP A 211 -2.58 -14.14 -11.32
N MET A 212 -3.81 -14.46 -10.88
CA MET A 212 -4.28 -15.83 -10.66
C MET A 212 -4.66 -16.58 -11.93
N THR A 213 -5.04 -15.88 -13.01
CA THR A 213 -5.41 -16.52 -14.29
C THR A 213 -4.24 -17.25 -14.98
N GLN A 214 -3.01 -17.10 -14.48
CA GLN A 214 -1.83 -17.83 -14.98
C GLN A 214 -1.37 -18.97 -14.06
N GLY A 215 -2.10 -19.28 -12.98
CA GLY A 215 -1.65 -20.18 -11.91
C GLY A 215 -2.30 -21.56 -11.84
N CYS A 216 -3.55 -21.76 -12.30
CA CYS A 216 -4.25 -23.05 -12.16
C CYS A 216 -5.33 -23.28 -13.23
N SER A 217 -4.96 -23.94 -14.34
CA SER A 217 -5.75 -25.02 -14.96
C SER A 217 -5.03 -25.58 -16.19
N PRO A 218 -5.06 -26.91 -16.42
CA PRO A 218 -4.70 -27.48 -17.71
C PRO A 218 -5.86 -27.26 -18.69
N THR A 219 -5.51 -27.00 -19.95
CA THR A 219 -6.41 -27.07 -21.13
C THR A 219 -7.61 -26.12 -21.16
N SER A 220 -7.38 -24.87 -21.54
CA SER A 220 -8.26 -24.13 -22.47
C SER A 220 -7.57 -22.81 -22.84
N GLY A 221 -7.34 -22.58 -24.14
CA GLY A 221 -6.57 -21.44 -24.63
C GLY A 221 -7.17 -20.10 -24.21
N VAL A 222 -6.41 -19.32 -23.45
CA VAL A 222 -6.71 -17.93 -23.14
C VAL A 222 -5.54 -17.08 -23.63
N SER A 223 -5.88 -16.11 -24.46
CA SER A 223 -5.01 -15.22 -25.22
C SER A 223 -3.98 -14.46 -24.35
N PHE A 224 -2.71 -14.59 -24.71
CA PHE A 224 -1.63 -13.70 -24.28
C PHE A 224 -1.96 -12.25 -24.68
N SER A 225 -1.91 -11.28 -23.77
CA SER A 225 -2.06 -9.86 -24.08
C SER A 225 -0.83 -9.34 -24.84
N THR A 226 -0.68 -9.74 -26.09
CA THR A 226 0.41 -9.30 -26.98
C THR A 226 -0.07 -8.05 -27.72
N LYS A 227 0.55 -6.88 -27.49
CA LYS A 227 0.37 -5.75 -28.43
C LYS A 227 1.40 -5.91 -29.54
N GLU A 228 0.90 -5.98 -30.77
CA GLU A 228 1.71 -6.03 -31.98
C GLU A 228 1.24 -4.95 -32.95
N GLY A 229 2.15 -4.35 -33.69
CA GLY A 229 1.80 -3.27 -34.60
C GLY A 229 2.98 -2.77 -35.44
N THR A 230 2.64 -2.18 -36.58
CA THR A 230 3.63 -1.57 -37.47
C THR A 230 3.92 -0.15 -37.00
N LEU A 231 5.19 0.12 -36.72
CA LEU A 231 5.71 1.43 -36.35
C LEU A 231 6.87 1.80 -37.26
N GLN A 232 7.38 3.02 -37.13
CA GLN A 232 8.62 3.42 -37.80
C GLN A 232 9.70 3.65 -36.76
N TYR A 233 10.92 3.18 -37.04
CA TYR A 233 12.08 3.40 -36.18
C TYR A 233 13.16 4.20 -36.89
N ARG A 234 13.91 5.00 -36.13
CA ARG A 234 15.03 5.77 -36.67
C ARG A 234 16.25 4.85 -36.84
N SER A 235 16.64 4.62 -38.10
CA SER A 235 17.74 3.74 -38.50
C SER A 235 19.09 4.47 -38.66
N GLY A 236 19.15 5.79 -38.46
CA GLY A 236 20.37 6.60 -38.53
C GLY A 236 20.15 7.95 -39.23
N THR A 237 21.24 8.58 -39.68
CA THR A 237 21.24 9.83 -40.47
C THR A 237 21.99 9.61 -41.78
N THR A 238 21.50 10.20 -42.87
CA THR A 238 22.23 10.28 -44.14
C THR A 238 23.50 11.13 -44.02
N TYR A 239 24.41 11.03 -45.00
CA TYR A 239 25.61 11.87 -45.09
C TYR A 239 25.32 13.38 -45.09
N LEU A 240 24.09 13.79 -45.42
CA LEU A 240 23.61 15.18 -45.39
C LEU A 240 22.90 15.54 -44.07
N GLY A 241 22.99 14.69 -43.04
CA GLY A 241 22.39 14.93 -41.72
C GLY A 241 20.89 14.64 -41.61
N LYS A 242 20.20 14.28 -42.69
CA LYS A 242 18.76 13.97 -42.68
C LYS A 242 18.49 12.61 -42.03
N GLU A 243 17.51 12.56 -41.14
CA GLU A 243 17.10 11.32 -40.45
C GLU A 243 16.55 10.26 -41.41
N LEU A 244 16.95 9.01 -41.20
CA LEU A 244 16.45 7.84 -41.92
C LEU A 244 15.51 7.06 -41.03
N TRP A 245 14.25 6.96 -41.46
CA TRP A 245 13.21 6.21 -40.76
C TRP A 245 12.80 5.02 -41.61
N LYS A 246 12.73 3.85 -40.99
CA LYS A 246 12.33 2.59 -41.63
C LYS A 246 11.08 2.04 -40.95
N SER A 247 10.23 1.37 -41.71
CA SER A 247 9.13 0.58 -41.15
C SER A 247 9.70 -0.57 -40.33
N CYS A 248 9.02 -0.89 -39.23
CA CYS A 248 9.31 -2.05 -38.40
C CYS A 248 8.00 -2.63 -37.85
N TYR A 249 8.06 -3.88 -37.46
CA TYR A 249 6.98 -4.55 -36.77
C TYR A 249 7.38 -4.77 -35.31
N LEU A 250 6.65 -4.12 -34.40
CA LEU A 250 6.90 -4.18 -32.97
C LEU A 250 5.97 -5.20 -32.33
N VAL A 251 6.50 -6.04 -31.45
CA VAL A 251 5.74 -7.05 -30.70
C VAL A 251 6.16 -7.00 -29.24
N LEU A 252 5.23 -6.62 -28.37
CA LEU A 252 5.41 -6.70 -26.92
C LEU A 252 4.77 -7.99 -26.42
N ARG A 253 5.60 -8.96 -26.02
CA ARG A 253 5.12 -10.25 -25.48
C ARG A 253 5.30 -10.30 -23.97
N TYR A 254 4.27 -10.77 -23.28
CA TYR A 254 4.35 -11.17 -21.88
C TYR A 254 4.42 -12.69 -21.84
N GLY A 255 5.52 -13.25 -21.34
CA GLY A 255 5.70 -14.70 -21.33
C GLY A 255 6.75 -15.14 -20.32
N GLN A 256 6.46 -16.24 -19.62
CA GLN A 256 7.42 -16.91 -18.75
C GLN A 256 8.56 -17.49 -19.58
N HIS A 257 9.68 -16.77 -19.71
CA HIS A 257 10.90 -17.41 -20.19
C HIS A 257 11.50 -18.23 -19.04
N ARG A 258 11.22 -19.54 -19.02
CA ARG A 258 11.82 -20.50 -18.08
C ARG A 258 13.20 -20.92 -18.61
N GLN A 259 14.22 -20.13 -18.30
CA GLN A 259 15.59 -20.65 -18.27
C GLN A 259 16.19 -20.36 -16.88
N ARG A 260 16.67 -21.43 -16.23
CA ARG A 260 17.35 -21.41 -14.91
C ARG A 260 16.57 -20.73 -13.76
N GLY A 261 15.38 -21.24 -13.45
CA GLY A 261 14.78 -21.04 -12.12
C GLY A 261 14.36 -19.61 -11.73
N GLN A 262 14.45 -18.64 -12.62
CA GLN A 262 14.06 -17.25 -12.39
C GLN A 262 12.79 -16.93 -13.20
N LYS A 263 11.69 -16.61 -12.51
CA LYS A 263 10.42 -16.20 -13.13
C LYS A 263 10.46 -14.69 -13.33
N LEU A 264 10.84 -14.23 -14.52
CA LEU A 264 10.81 -12.81 -14.88
C LEU A 264 9.42 -12.49 -15.42
N GLY A 265 8.63 -11.73 -14.67
CA GLY A 265 7.30 -11.25 -15.09
C GLY A 265 7.34 -10.05 -16.05
N SER A 266 8.52 -9.70 -16.57
CA SER A 266 8.70 -8.57 -17.47
C SER A 266 8.38 -8.93 -18.91
N GLY A 267 7.64 -8.07 -19.60
CA GLY A 267 7.44 -8.19 -21.04
C GLY A 267 8.78 -8.11 -21.80
N ILE A 268 8.87 -8.75 -22.95
CA ILE A 268 9.98 -8.60 -23.90
C ILE A 268 9.45 -7.88 -25.13
N LEU A 269 10.10 -6.78 -25.48
CA LEU A 269 9.84 -6.01 -26.68
C LEU A 269 10.72 -6.51 -27.81
N TYR A 270 10.10 -7.02 -28.88
CA TYR A 270 10.76 -7.43 -30.10
C TYR A 270 10.49 -6.44 -31.22
N LEU A 271 11.54 -6.08 -31.95
CA LEU A 271 11.46 -5.26 -33.16
C LEU A 271 11.93 -6.12 -34.34
N TYR A 272 11.07 -6.27 -35.34
CA TYR A 272 11.33 -6.97 -36.59
C TYR A 272 11.38 -5.96 -37.74
N ALA A 273 12.12 -6.27 -38.83
CA ALA A 273 12.09 -5.42 -40.02
C ALA A 273 10.72 -5.55 -40.70
N GLU A 274 10.24 -6.78 -40.84
CA GLU A 274 8.94 -7.13 -41.39
C GLU A 274 8.18 -8.12 -40.51
N ARG A 275 6.85 -8.19 -40.65
CA ARG A 275 5.99 -9.09 -39.86
C ARG A 275 6.32 -10.57 -40.08
N THR A 276 6.83 -10.92 -41.26
CA THR A 276 7.15 -12.29 -41.66
C THR A 276 8.52 -12.76 -41.18
N ASP A 277 9.32 -11.89 -40.58
CA ASP A 277 10.66 -12.23 -40.12
C ASP A 277 10.62 -13.14 -38.88
N VAL A 278 11.46 -14.18 -38.90
CA VAL A 278 11.58 -15.10 -37.77
C VAL A 278 12.56 -14.55 -36.70
N THR A 279 13.55 -13.76 -37.13
CA THR A 279 14.60 -13.19 -36.27
C THR A 279 14.38 -11.69 -36.04
N PRO A 280 14.27 -11.23 -34.77
CA PRO A 280 14.12 -9.81 -34.48
C PRO A 280 15.44 -9.06 -34.73
N LEU A 281 15.34 -7.83 -35.25
CA LEU A 281 16.44 -6.86 -35.30
C LEU A 281 16.90 -6.45 -33.90
N LEU A 282 15.97 -6.36 -32.96
CA LEU A 282 16.23 -5.99 -31.58
C LEU A 282 15.28 -6.73 -30.64
N SER A 283 15.81 -7.19 -29.51
CA SER A 283 15.01 -7.64 -28.37
C SER A 283 15.43 -6.87 -27.12
N VAL A 284 14.45 -6.35 -26.39
CA VAL A 284 14.66 -5.59 -25.15
C VAL A 284 13.82 -6.23 -24.05
N SER A 285 14.47 -6.62 -22.95
CA SER A 285 13.75 -6.97 -21.73
C SER A 285 13.20 -5.68 -21.13
N MET A 286 11.88 -5.60 -20.97
CA MET A 286 11.23 -4.43 -20.38
C MET A 286 11.40 -4.38 -18.86
N GLY A 287 11.96 -5.40 -18.21
CA GLY A 287 12.19 -5.40 -16.77
C GLY A 287 13.65 -5.32 -16.35
N GLY A 288 13.85 -4.88 -15.11
CA GLY A 288 15.16 -4.67 -14.50
C GLY A 288 15.88 -3.43 -15.03
N GLU A 289 17.20 -3.51 -15.13
CA GLU A 289 18.09 -2.40 -15.47
C GLU A 289 18.15 -2.08 -16.97
N HIS A 290 17.48 -2.84 -17.85
CA HIS A 290 17.67 -2.73 -19.30
C HIS A 290 16.81 -1.68 -20.01
N CYS A 291 15.69 -1.27 -19.40
CA CYS A 291 14.79 -0.26 -19.95
C CYS A 291 14.34 0.72 -18.86
N GLY A 292 14.61 2.01 -19.07
CA GLY A 292 14.22 3.09 -18.14
C GLY A 292 12.82 3.67 -18.39
N GLY A 293 12.00 3.03 -19.23
CA GLY A 293 10.68 3.53 -19.63
C GLY A 293 10.66 4.14 -21.02
N CYS A 294 9.67 4.99 -21.28
CA CYS A 294 9.56 5.73 -22.54
C CYS A 294 9.09 7.17 -22.32
N ARG A 295 9.40 8.06 -23.26
CA ARG A 295 9.01 9.47 -23.24
C ARG A 295 8.64 9.95 -24.63
N ARG A 296 7.82 11.01 -24.71
CA ARG A 296 7.53 11.67 -25.99
C ARG A 296 8.81 12.32 -26.55
N SER A 297 8.99 12.26 -27.86
CA SER A 297 10.06 12.97 -28.54
C SER A 297 9.59 14.37 -28.89
N ASN A 298 10.44 15.37 -28.68
CA ASN A 298 10.14 16.77 -29.00
C ASN A 298 10.60 17.15 -30.43
N SER A 299 10.97 16.16 -31.26
CA SER A 299 11.37 16.44 -32.65
C SER A 299 10.19 16.96 -33.46
N THR A 300 10.37 18.13 -34.08
CA THR A 300 9.38 18.72 -35.01
C THR A 300 9.39 18.03 -36.38
N GLU A 301 10.33 17.11 -36.63
CA GLU A 301 10.51 16.49 -37.95
C GLU A 301 9.56 15.32 -38.21
N ARG A 302 9.00 14.69 -37.17
CA ARG A 302 8.08 13.55 -37.35
C ARG A 302 6.94 13.57 -36.32
N PRO A 303 5.67 13.51 -36.77
CA PRO A 303 4.53 13.44 -35.85
C PRO A 303 4.53 12.13 -35.08
N HIS A 304 3.92 12.17 -33.90
CA HIS A 304 3.69 10.99 -33.05
C HIS A 304 4.96 10.20 -32.66
N ALA A 305 6.10 10.88 -32.57
CA ALA A 305 7.37 10.28 -32.21
C ALA A 305 7.56 10.15 -30.69
N PHE A 306 8.10 9.02 -30.25
CA PHE A 306 8.43 8.73 -28.87
C PHE A 306 9.75 7.94 -28.78
N GLN A 307 10.37 7.94 -27.61
CA GLN A 307 11.65 7.30 -27.36
C GLN A 307 11.50 6.26 -26.25
N VAL A 308 11.99 5.04 -26.49
CA VAL A 308 12.18 4.02 -25.46
C VAL A 308 13.60 4.17 -24.91
N ILE A 309 13.70 4.42 -23.60
CA ILE A 309 14.97 4.68 -22.92
C ILE A 309 15.61 3.33 -22.60
N LEU A 310 16.76 3.07 -23.20
CA LEU A 310 17.56 1.87 -22.97
C LEU A 310 18.80 2.25 -22.16
N THR A 311 19.17 1.45 -21.17
CA THR A 311 20.24 1.83 -20.23
C THR A 311 21.64 1.59 -20.80
N GLU A 312 21.81 0.56 -21.63
CA GLU A 312 23.10 0.18 -22.24
C GLU A 312 23.22 0.59 -23.72
N ARG A 313 22.18 1.21 -24.28
CA ARG A 313 22.08 1.51 -25.72
C ARG A 313 21.48 2.89 -25.95
N PRO A 314 21.79 3.54 -27.08
CA PRO A 314 21.06 4.74 -27.46
C PRO A 314 19.54 4.50 -27.47
N PRO A 315 18.73 5.51 -27.12
CA PRO A 315 17.29 5.36 -27.03
C PRO A 315 16.72 4.94 -28.39
N LEU A 316 15.77 4.01 -28.36
CA LEU A 316 15.07 3.56 -29.55
C LEU A 316 13.98 4.60 -29.88
N GLU A 317 14.17 5.35 -30.95
CA GLU A 317 13.17 6.32 -31.42
C GLU A 317 12.16 5.64 -32.34
N LEU A 318 10.89 5.75 -31.97
CA LEU A 318 9.74 5.18 -32.66
C LEU A 318 8.75 6.29 -33.04
N SER A 319 7.97 6.06 -34.10
CA SER A 319 6.89 6.93 -34.53
C SER A 319 5.68 6.08 -34.89
N ALA A 320 4.53 6.42 -34.30
CA ALA A 320 3.25 5.77 -34.56
C ALA A 320 2.48 6.49 -35.67
N ASN A 321 1.41 5.85 -36.15
CA ASN A 321 0.61 6.41 -37.25
C ASN A 321 -0.28 7.58 -36.79
N ASP A 322 -0.70 7.57 -35.53
CA ASP A 322 -1.55 8.60 -34.92
C ASP A 322 -1.22 8.80 -33.43
N GLU A 323 -1.84 9.82 -32.83
CA GLU A 323 -1.60 10.19 -31.43
C GLU A 323 -2.16 9.15 -30.44
N GLN A 324 -3.26 8.50 -30.78
CA GLN A 324 -3.90 7.49 -29.94
C GLN A 324 -3.02 6.24 -29.84
N ASP A 325 -2.51 5.74 -30.96
CA ASP A 325 -1.63 4.59 -31.00
C ASP A 325 -0.29 4.88 -30.31
N MET A 326 0.26 6.09 -30.46
CA MET A 326 1.43 6.53 -29.68
C MET A 326 1.16 6.51 -28.17
N ALA A 327 0.03 7.05 -27.72
CA ALA A 327 -0.34 7.07 -26.31
C ALA A 327 -0.51 5.64 -25.74
N GLU A 328 -1.16 4.75 -26.49
CA GLU A 328 -1.34 3.35 -26.11
C GLU A 328 -0.01 2.60 -26.01
N TRP A 329 0.88 2.76 -27.01
CA TRP A 329 2.21 2.18 -26.97
C TRP A 329 3.01 2.67 -25.76
N MET A 330 3.03 3.98 -25.53
CA MET A 330 3.75 4.56 -24.38
C MET A 330 3.20 4.06 -23.04
N GLN A 331 1.87 3.99 -22.90
CA GLN A 331 1.24 3.51 -21.67
C GLN A 331 1.63 2.05 -21.39
N LEU A 332 1.56 1.18 -22.40
CA LEU A 332 1.89 -0.25 -22.25
C LEU A 332 3.38 -0.50 -21.96
N LEU A 333 4.27 0.29 -22.58
CA LEU A 333 5.70 0.21 -22.32
C LEU A 333 6.01 0.66 -20.88
N CYS A 334 5.45 1.78 -20.42
CA CYS A 334 5.60 2.23 -19.02
C CYS A 334 5.05 1.21 -18.02
N GLN A 335 3.90 0.61 -18.30
CA GLN A 335 3.33 -0.47 -17.47
C GLN A 335 4.21 -1.72 -17.45
N SER A 336 4.84 -2.06 -18.58
CA SER A 336 5.76 -3.20 -18.66
C SER A 336 7.02 -2.98 -17.84
N VAL A 337 7.55 -1.75 -17.86
CA VAL A 337 8.73 -1.37 -17.08
C VAL A 337 8.42 -1.36 -15.59
N SER A 338 7.29 -0.79 -15.16
CA SER A 338 6.91 -0.78 -13.74
C SER A 338 6.70 -2.18 -13.17
N LYS A 339 6.15 -3.12 -13.96
CA LYS A 339 6.05 -4.54 -13.57
C LYS A 339 7.40 -5.27 -13.50
N GLY A 340 8.42 -4.75 -14.17
CA GLY A 340 9.75 -5.34 -14.23
C GLY A 340 10.74 -4.81 -13.20
N VAL A 341 10.39 -3.78 -12.42
CA VAL A 341 11.19 -3.29 -11.28
C VAL A 341 10.84 -4.13 -10.05
N ILE A 342 11.41 -5.34 -9.98
CA ILE A 342 11.45 -6.09 -8.72
C ILE A 342 12.81 -5.76 -8.08
N PRO A 343 12.87 -5.13 -6.89
CA PRO A 343 14.12 -4.95 -6.18
C PRO A 343 14.82 -6.30 -6.03
N GLN A 344 16.09 -6.37 -6.45
CA GLN A 344 16.89 -7.60 -6.35
C GLN A 344 16.79 -8.13 -4.90
N GLY A 345 16.20 -9.32 -4.72
CA GLY A 345 16.09 -10.01 -3.44
C GLY A 345 14.69 -10.09 -2.80
N VAL A 346 13.67 -9.45 -3.38
CA VAL A 346 12.27 -9.59 -2.90
C VAL A 346 11.48 -10.44 -3.89
N ALA A 347 11.14 -11.66 -3.51
CA ALA A 347 10.19 -12.47 -4.29
C ALA A 347 8.88 -11.69 -4.42
N PRO A 348 8.26 -11.60 -5.61
CA PRO A 348 7.00 -10.89 -5.78
C PRO A 348 5.97 -11.54 -4.85
N THR A 349 5.51 -10.79 -3.86
CA THR A 349 4.38 -11.18 -3.03
C THR A 349 3.13 -11.04 -3.89
N PRO A 350 2.30 -12.09 -4.06
CA PRO A 350 1.07 -12.04 -4.86
C PRO A 350 -0.02 -11.15 -4.22
N CYS A 351 0.29 -10.50 -3.09
CA CYS A 351 -0.63 -9.71 -2.31
C CYS A 351 -0.18 -8.24 -2.35
N ILE A 352 -1.05 -7.38 -2.85
CA ILE A 352 -0.85 -5.94 -2.94
C ILE A 352 -1.31 -5.31 -1.62
N PRO A 353 -0.44 -4.62 -0.86
CA PRO A 353 -0.87 -3.85 0.29
C PRO A 353 -1.71 -2.66 -0.19
N CYS A 354 -2.92 -2.50 0.33
CA CYS A 354 -3.83 -1.45 -0.11
C CYS A 354 -4.84 -1.06 0.97
N CYS A 355 -5.59 0.01 0.70
CA CYS A 355 -6.73 0.42 1.50
C CYS A 355 -7.97 -0.38 1.06
N LEU A 356 -8.75 -0.86 2.02
CA LEU A 356 -10.07 -1.47 1.82
C LEU A 356 -11.14 -0.56 2.40
N VAL A 357 -12.19 -0.31 1.63
CA VAL A 357 -13.29 0.57 2.00
C VAL A 357 -14.62 -0.15 1.80
N VAL A 358 -15.44 -0.17 2.84
CA VAL A 358 -16.83 -0.64 2.77
C VAL A 358 -17.74 0.59 2.84
N THR A 359 -18.68 0.66 1.93
CA THR A 359 -19.75 1.66 1.91
C THR A 359 -21.11 0.96 1.99
N ASP A 360 -22.21 1.70 2.03
CA ASP A 360 -23.55 1.09 2.01
C ASP A 360 -23.87 0.32 0.71
N ARG A 361 -23.10 0.53 -0.38
CA ARG A 361 -23.39 -0.08 -1.70
C ARG A 361 -22.23 -0.85 -2.30
N LYS A 362 -21.00 -0.51 -1.96
CA LYS A 362 -19.79 -0.99 -2.62
C LYS A 362 -18.69 -1.39 -1.64
N LEU A 363 -17.90 -2.37 -2.05
CA LEU A 363 -16.62 -2.75 -1.49
C LEU A 363 -15.52 -2.35 -2.47
N LEU A 364 -14.55 -1.55 -2.01
CA LEU A 364 -13.49 -1.00 -2.87
C LEU A 364 -12.11 -1.23 -2.27
N THR A 365 -11.13 -1.48 -3.14
CA THR A 365 -9.70 -1.46 -2.82
C THR A 365 -9.01 -0.34 -3.59
N CYS A 366 -8.20 0.46 -2.92
CA CYS A 366 -7.50 1.59 -3.54
C CYS A 366 -6.11 1.83 -2.94
N HIS A 367 -5.25 2.52 -3.70
CA HIS A 367 -4.08 3.21 -3.14
C HIS A 367 -4.40 4.67 -2.89
N GLN A 368 -3.72 5.24 -1.90
CA GLN A 368 -3.80 6.65 -1.53
C GLN A 368 -2.40 7.23 -1.44
N ASP A 369 -2.17 8.31 -2.19
CA ASP A 369 -1.03 9.21 -1.98
C ASP A 369 -1.40 10.18 -0.85
N CYS A 370 -0.69 10.04 0.28
CA CYS A 370 -0.97 10.81 1.48
C CYS A 370 -0.55 12.29 1.36
N GLN A 371 0.30 12.63 0.40
CA GLN A 371 0.76 14.01 0.18
C GLN A 371 -0.24 14.79 -0.67
N THR A 372 -0.74 14.18 -1.74
CA THR A 372 -1.65 14.83 -2.69
C THR A 372 -3.12 14.54 -2.42
N SER A 373 -3.42 13.59 -1.53
CA SER A 373 -4.77 13.02 -1.35
C SER A 373 -5.34 12.47 -2.67
N PHE A 374 -4.47 12.00 -3.56
CA PHE A 374 -4.85 11.31 -4.79
C PHE A 374 -5.14 9.84 -4.48
N PHE A 375 -6.20 9.31 -5.08
CA PHE A 375 -6.61 7.93 -4.92
C PHE A 375 -6.57 7.22 -6.25
N ARG A 376 -6.08 5.98 -6.24
CA ARG A 376 -6.08 5.08 -7.39
C ARG A 376 -6.92 3.85 -7.06
N SER A 377 -8.01 3.67 -7.79
CA SER A 377 -8.84 2.46 -7.71
C SER A 377 -8.06 1.23 -8.17
N LEU A 378 -8.14 0.13 -7.40
CA LEU A 378 -7.56 -1.17 -7.75
C LEU A 378 -8.66 -2.19 -8.08
N GLY A 379 -9.74 -2.17 -7.31
CA GLY A 379 -10.83 -3.11 -7.39
C GLY A 379 -12.08 -2.49 -6.78
N CYS A 380 -13.23 -2.73 -7.40
CA CYS A 380 -14.51 -2.16 -6.97
C CYS A 380 -15.61 -3.16 -7.32
N VAL A 381 -16.45 -3.47 -6.34
CA VAL A 381 -17.55 -4.43 -6.50
C VAL A 381 -18.76 -3.95 -5.72
N ASP A 382 -19.94 -4.16 -6.29
CA ASP A 382 -21.19 -3.88 -5.60
C ASP A 382 -21.41 -4.93 -4.51
N ILE A 383 -21.87 -4.51 -3.33
CA ILE A 383 -22.14 -5.44 -2.22
C ILE A 383 -23.18 -6.48 -2.63
N CYS A 384 -24.10 -6.11 -3.52
CA CYS A 384 -25.09 -7.02 -4.08
C CYS A 384 -24.51 -8.19 -4.89
N ASP A 385 -23.25 -8.13 -5.31
CA ASP A 385 -22.59 -9.20 -6.06
C ASP A 385 -21.95 -10.25 -5.20
N ILE A 386 -21.81 -9.98 -3.90
CA ILE A 386 -21.23 -10.93 -2.97
C ILE A 386 -22.24 -12.07 -2.82
N THR A 387 -21.76 -13.31 -2.80
CA THR A 387 -22.63 -14.49 -2.60
C THR A 387 -22.37 -15.16 -1.26
N ALA A 388 -21.11 -15.18 -0.84
CA ALA A 388 -20.70 -15.68 0.46
C ALA A 388 -19.32 -15.15 0.84
N VAL A 389 -18.99 -15.27 2.12
CA VAL A 389 -17.64 -15.05 2.62
C VAL A 389 -17.13 -16.34 3.26
N MET A 390 -15.96 -16.79 2.83
CA MET A 390 -15.30 -17.95 3.38
C MET A 390 -14.23 -17.55 4.39
N VAL A 391 -14.24 -18.20 5.54
CA VAL A 391 -13.35 -17.91 6.66
C VAL A 391 -12.76 -19.21 7.21
N GLU A 392 -11.48 -19.17 7.59
CA GLU A 392 -10.84 -20.24 8.35
C GLU A 392 -10.65 -19.81 9.82
N ALA A 393 -10.92 -20.73 10.74
CA ALA A 393 -10.80 -20.47 12.18
C ALA A 393 -9.37 -20.06 12.55
N ASN A 394 -9.22 -19.01 13.37
CA ASN A 394 -7.94 -18.49 13.86
C ASN A 394 -6.95 -18.02 12.77
N LYS A 395 -7.43 -17.76 11.54
CA LYS A 395 -6.61 -17.21 10.46
C LYS A 395 -6.90 -15.74 10.20
N GLN A 396 -5.93 -15.03 9.66
CA GLN A 396 -5.99 -13.58 9.46
C GLN A 396 -6.34 -13.24 8.01
N TYR A 397 -7.17 -14.07 7.37
CA TYR A 397 -7.61 -13.87 5.99
C TYR A 397 -9.10 -14.22 5.84
N CYS A 398 -9.73 -13.70 4.80
CA CYS A 398 -11.04 -14.15 4.33
C CYS A 398 -11.06 -14.18 2.80
N VAL A 399 -12.00 -14.95 2.24
CA VAL A 399 -12.23 -15.03 0.80
C VAL A 399 -13.66 -14.60 0.50
N ILE A 400 -13.83 -13.66 -0.43
CA ILE A 400 -15.14 -13.14 -0.83
C ILE A 400 -15.49 -13.76 -2.18
N GLU A 401 -16.64 -14.46 -2.22
CA GLU A 401 -17.18 -15.07 -3.43
C GLU A 401 -18.18 -14.14 -4.10
N PHE A 402 -18.13 -14.05 -5.43
CA PHE A 402 -19.02 -13.21 -6.22
C PHE A 402 -19.92 -14.03 -7.14
N ALA A 403 -21.06 -13.45 -7.52
CA ALA A 403 -21.99 -14.06 -8.45
C ALA A 403 -21.34 -14.26 -9.84
N SER A 404 -21.50 -15.46 -10.41
CA SER A 404 -20.92 -15.82 -11.71
C SER A 404 -21.77 -15.39 -12.92
N ASP A 405 -22.99 -14.90 -12.70
CA ASP A 405 -24.02 -14.67 -13.73
C ASP A 405 -23.99 -13.25 -14.34
N ARG A 406 -22.87 -12.53 -14.21
CA ARG A 406 -22.69 -11.22 -14.86
C ARG A 406 -21.98 -11.36 -16.21
N ALA A 407 -22.18 -10.38 -17.09
CA ALA A 407 -21.48 -10.25 -18.37
C ALA A 407 -19.94 -10.16 -18.22
N GLN A 408 -19.43 -9.88 -17.02
CA GLN A 408 -18.02 -9.93 -16.65
C GLN A 408 -17.85 -10.86 -15.45
N PHE A 409 -17.01 -11.88 -15.60
CA PHE A 409 -16.64 -12.79 -14.50
C PHE A 409 -15.85 -12.02 -13.44
N LEU A 410 -16.35 -11.99 -12.20
CA LEU A 410 -15.65 -11.45 -11.05
C LEU A 410 -14.95 -12.58 -10.29
N PRO A 411 -13.61 -12.70 -10.38
CA PRO A 411 -12.89 -13.70 -9.62
C PRO A 411 -12.95 -13.39 -8.11
N THR A 412 -12.89 -14.44 -7.29
CA THR A 412 -12.92 -14.34 -5.83
C THR A 412 -11.82 -13.42 -5.30
N TRP A 413 -12.13 -12.59 -4.31
CA TRP A 413 -11.12 -11.77 -3.65
C TRP A 413 -10.59 -12.48 -2.42
N VAL A 414 -9.27 -12.54 -2.27
CA VAL A 414 -8.62 -13.00 -1.04
C VAL A 414 -8.00 -11.79 -0.35
N LEU A 415 -8.41 -11.56 0.90
CA LEU A 415 -7.99 -10.43 1.71
C LEU A 415 -7.27 -10.92 2.96
N TYR A 416 -6.09 -10.34 3.22
CA TYR A 416 -5.26 -10.63 4.37
C TYR A 416 -5.18 -9.41 5.30
N PHE A 417 -5.26 -9.67 6.59
CA PHE A 417 -5.33 -8.66 7.65
C PHE A 417 -4.13 -8.80 8.59
N SER A 418 -3.83 -7.73 9.32
CA SER A 418 -2.82 -7.73 10.40
C SER A 418 -3.16 -8.68 11.55
N GLY A 419 -4.45 -8.98 11.74
CA GLY A 419 -4.95 -9.82 12.82
C GLY A 419 -6.39 -10.26 12.61
N CYS A 420 -6.82 -11.29 13.35
CA CYS A 420 -8.19 -11.81 13.27
C CYS A 420 -9.23 -10.74 13.65
N ARG A 421 -8.89 -9.83 14.57
CA ARG A 421 -9.80 -8.76 14.98
C ARG A 421 -10.13 -7.79 13.84
N GLU A 422 -9.15 -7.45 12.99
CA GLU A 422 -9.38 -6.57 11.85
C GLU A 422 -10.16 -7.28 10.74
N ARG A 423 -9.90 -8.58 10.53
CA ARG A 423 -10.74 -9.44 9.68
C ARG A 423 -12.18 -9.44 10.18
N ASP A 424 -12.39 -9.68 11.47
CA ASP A 424 -13.73 -9.77 12.07
C ASP A 424 -14.47 -8.43 11.99
N ARG A 425 -13.75 -7.30 12.07
CA ARG A 425 -14.31 -5.95 11.86
C ARG A 425 -14.84 -5.76 10.44
N LEU A 426 -14.13 -6.28 9.43
CA LEU A 426 -14.66 -6.32 8.06
C LEU A 426 -15.92 -7.17 7.97
N LEU A 427 -15.91 -8.38 8.55
CA LEU A 427 -17.05 -9.29 8.49
C LEU A 427 -18.30 -8.67 9.14
N GLU A 428 -18.14 -7.97 10.25
CA GLU A 428 -19.22 -7.23 10.93
C GLU A 428 -19.76 -6.11 10.03
N ALA A 429 -18.89 -5.22 9.53
CA ALA A 429 -19.32 -4.11 8.67
C ALA A 429 -19.98 -4.59 7.36
N LEU A 430 -19.44 -5.64 6.76
CA LEU A 430 -19.98 -6.23 5.53
C LEU A 430 -21.30 -6.97 5.79
N GLY A 431 -21.39 -7.71 6.90
CA GLY A 431 -22.61 -8.40 7.33
C GLY A 431 -23.75 -7.43 7.64
N ASP A 432 -23.46 -6.35 8.36
CA ASP A 432 -24.44 -5.29 8.66
C ASP A 432 -24.94 -4.62 7.38
N THR A 433 -24.03 -4.33 6.45
CA THR A 433 -24.40 -3.68 5.18
C THR A 433 -25.20 -4.62 4.29
N TRP A 434 -24.79 -5.88 4.18
CA TRP A 434 -25.53 -6.92 3.47
C TRP A 434 -26.95 -7.09 4.03
N LYS A 435 -27.06 -7.18 5.37
CA LYS A 435 -28.33 -7.32 6.07
C LYS A 435 -29.25 -6.12 5.85
N ALA A 436 -28.69 -4.91 5.77
CA ALA A 436 -29.48 -3.72 5.45
C ALA A 436 -30.09 -3.78 4.03
N ILE A 437 -29.38 -4.37 3.06
CA ILE A 437 -29.84 -4.50 1.66
C ILE A 437 -30.83 -5.66 1.50
N PHE A 438 -30.48 -6.85 1.99
CA PHE A 438 -31.21 -8.10 1.69
C PHE A 438 -32.12 -8.57 2.83
N GLN A 439 -32.08 -7.94 4.00
CA GLN A 439 -32.86 -8.32 5.19
C GLN A 439 -32.56 -9.73 5.73
N VAL A 440 -31.45 -10.32 5.30
CA VAL A 440 -30.95 -11.63 5.73
C VAL A 440 -29.47 -11.54 6.08
N ASP A 441 -28.96 -12.47 6.86
CA ASP A 441 -27.53 -12.50 7.20
C ASP A 441 -26.68 -12.94 6.00
N LEU A 442 -25.47 -12.37 5.90
CA LEU A 442 -24.50 -12.75 4.88
C LEU A 442 -24.09 -14.22 5.04
N PRO A 443 -24.12 -15.06 3.99
CA PRO A 443 -23.70 -16.45 4.11
C PRO A 443 -22.21 -16.57 4.44
N HIS A 444 -21.90 -17.20 5.58
CA HIS A 444 -20.53 -17.53 5.98
C HIS A 444 -20.26 -19.02 5.73
N LYS A 445 -19.16 -19.32 5.05
CA LYS A 445 -18.73 -20.70 4.76
C LYS A 445 -17.35 -20.96 5.36
N GLU A 446 -17.04 -22.22 5.60
CA GLU A 446 -15.66 -22.62 5.87
C GLU A 446 -14.92 -22.81 4.54
N VAL A 447 -13.64 -22.46 4.52
CA VAL A 447 -12.78 -22.77 3.37
C VAL A 447 -12.55 -24.28 3.36
N VAL A 448 -13.16 -25.03 2.45
CA VAL A 448 -13.00 -26.50 2.37
C VAL A 448 -11.87 -26.90 1.42
N ASP A 449 -11.55 -26.05 0.44
CA ASP A 449 -10.49 -26.31 -0.54
C ASP A 449 -9.10 -26.27 0.11
N LEU A 450 -8.49 -27.45 0.25
CA LEU A 450 -7.15 -27.63 0.81
C LEU A 450 -6.06 -26.89 0.02
N THR A 451 -6.24 -26.71 -1.30
CA THR A 451 -5.26 -26.02 -2.13
C THR A 451 -5.29 -24.51 -1.86
N LEU A 452 -6.50 -23.95 -1.75
CA LEU A 452 -6.73 -22.56 -1.34
C LEU A 452 -6.22 -22.30 0.08
N GLN A 453 -6.54 -23.17 1.04
CA GLN A 453 -6.04 -23.05 2.42
C GLN A 453 -4.51 -23.05 2.49
N LYS A 454 -3.86 -23.96 1.75
CA LYS A 454 -2.40 -24.05 1.69
C LYS A 454 -1.81 -22.77 1.10
N ARG A 455 -2.37 -22.27 -0.02
CA ARG A 455 -1.95 -21.02 -0.66
C ARG A 455 -2.08 -19.84 0.29
N CYS A 456 -3.23 -19.69 0.96
CA CYS A 456 -3.46 -18.60 1.91
C CYS A 456 -2.55 -18.69 3.12
N SER A 457 -2.27 -19.89 3.60
CA SER A 457 -1.32 -20.10 4.70
C SER A 457 0.12 -19.77 4.29
N GLU A 458 0.54 -20.10 3.07
CA GLU A 458 1.85 -19.74 2.52
C GLU A 458 1.98 -18.22 2.33
N ALA A 459 0.94 -17.55 1.82
CA ALA A 459 0.90 -16.09 1.69
C ALA A 459 1.01 -15.40 3.06
N LEU A 460 0.21 -15.81 4.04
CA LEU A 460 0.32 -15.32 5.42
C LEU A 460 1.72 -15.56 6.02
N ALA A 461 2.30 -16.73 5.80
CA ALA A 461 3.65 -17.03 6.26
C ALA A 461 4.68 -16.12 5.59
N LEU A 462 4.57 -15.83 4.30
CA LEU A 462 5.44 -14.90 3.60
C LEU A 462 5.32 -13.47 4.16
N MET A 463 4.11 -13.01 4.42
CA MET A 463 3.83 -11.70 5.03
C MET A 463 4.34 -11.61 6.47
N SER A 464 4.30 -12.70 7.23
CA SER A 464 4.92 -12.76 8.56
C SER A 464 6.45 -12.85 8.48
N ASN A 465 6.97 -13.59 7.50
CA ASN A 465 8.40 -13.83 7.32
C ASN A 465 9.14 -12.68 6.65
N SER A 466 8.45 -11.72 6.01
CA SER A 466 9.06 -10.46 5.57
C SER A 466 9.68 -9.73 6.77
N TRP A 467 9.01 -9.77 7.93
CA TRP A 467 9.56 -9.32 9.20
C TRP A 467 10.74 -10.18 9.68
N GLN A 468 10.69 -11.51 9.53
CA GLN A 468 11.78 -12.39 10.00
C GLN A 468 13.04 -12.36 9.13
N ARG A 469 12.90 -12.22 7.81
CA ARG A 469 14.02 -11.90 6.91
C ARG A 469 14.57 -10.51 7.24
N ALA A 470 13.75 -9.61 7.78
CA ALA A 470 14.21 -8.37 8.38
C ALA A 470 14.78 -8.52 9.82
N ASP A 471 14.50 -9.60 10.55
CA ASP A 471 15.00 -9.87 11.92
C ASP A 471 16.25 -10.78 11.96
N SER A 472 16.69 -11.34 10.83
CA SER A 472 17.71 -12.41 10.77
C SER A 472 19.16 -11.95 11.05
N LEU A 473 19.42 -11.32 12.18
CA LEU A 473 20.77 -11.25 12.77
C LEU A 473 21.25 -12.64 13.24
N ALA A 474 20.33 -13.60 13.38
CA ALA A 474 20.62 -14.96 13.84
C ALA A 474 21.29 -15.88 12.80
N ARG A 475 21.36 -15.51 11.51
CA ARG A 475 22.00 -16.37 10.49
C ARG A 475 23.53 -16.26 10.41
N GLY A 476 24.15 -15.38 11.20
CA GLY A 476 25.62 -15.26 11.27
C GLY A 476 26.32 -16.35 12.09
N ARG A 477 25.61 -17.27 12.75
CA ARG A 477 26.23 -18.28 13.65
C ARG A 477 25.95 -19.75 13.32
N ALA A 478 25.18 -20.06 12.27
CA ALA A 478 24.78 -21.44 11.96
C ALA A 478 25.40 -22.04 10.68
N GLN A 479 26.23 -21.30 9.95
CA GLN A 479 27.06 -21.87 8.88
C GLN A 479 28.51 -21.42 9.07
N ARG A 480 29.16 -22.00 10.08
CA ARG A 480 30.57 -22.37 9.89
C ARG A 480 30.54 -23.69 9.13
N GLU A 481 30.88 -23.64 7.85
CA GLU A 481 31.29 -24.88 7.18
C GLU A 481 32.58 -25.39 7.86
N PRO A 482 32.66 -26.67 8.22
CA PRO A 482 33.88 -27.27 8.69
C PRO A 482 34.72 -27.69 7.46
N TRP A 483 35.92 -27.12 7.33
CA TRP A 483 37.01 -27.52 6.40
C TRP A 483 36.79 -27.23 4.90
N CYS A 484 37.51 -26.25 4.37
CA CYS A 484 38.76 -26.42 3.60
C CYS A 484 39.39 -25.05 3.32
#